data_AF-A0A819GVD6-F1
#
_entry.id   AF-A0A819GVD6-F1
#
_cell.length_a   1.000
_cell.length_b   1.000
_cell.length_c   1.000
_cell.angle_alpha   90.00
_cell.angle_beta   90.00
_cell.angle_gamma   90.00
#
_symmetry.space_group_name_H-M   'P 1'
#
loop_
_entity.id
_entity.type
_entity.pdbx_description
1 polymer ?
#
loop_
_entity_poly.entity_id
_entity_poly.type
_entity_poly.pdbx_seq_one_letter_code
_entity_poly.pdbx_strand_id
1 'polypeptide(L)'
;SQHSSILYMAGKQKYGRGISLGLLDLDTCSLIRELKSDPDTSIGDEIRRIILTKNETYAIITCIEYSSTYTCFVIFKLEIITNQNNEQSSLKINSLSNCTMILTRFDSDPNNTFSINDITNTNNIDQYMLTVLRKNEILVWKLNDGEILFNYDFHHLNSNNNIQQILNCQINDNRLMILVEQGSIHIWDIILMTGQFSLITTISDPLVSYYFLTRSKRSIEI
;
A
#
# COMPACT_ATOMS: atom_id res chain seq x y z
N SER A 1 24.43 -0.20 -1.75
CA SER A 1 23.11 0.43 -1.91
C SER A 1 23.29 1.92 -1.76
N GLN A 2 23.14 2.70 -2.84
CA GLN A 2 22.97 4.14 -2.69
C GLN A 2 21.56 4.33 -2.13
N HIS A 3 21.46 4.75 -0.86
CA HIS A 3 20.19 5.27 -0.37
C HIS A 3 19.91 6.54 -1.16
N SER A 4 18.75 6.61 -1.82
CA SER A 4 18.28 7.87 -2.39
C SER A 4 18.14 8.86 -1.23
N SER A 5 18.76 10.03 -1.32
CA SER A 5 18.63 11.11 -0.34
C SER A 5 17.28 11.82 -0.47
N ILE A 6 16.22 11.13 -0.92
CA ILE A 6 14.91 11.72 -1.15
C ILE A 6 13.98 11.33 0.00
N LEU A 7 13.44 12.34 0.68
CA LEU A 7 12.33 12.20 1.61
C LEU A 7 11.01 12.51 0.89
N TYR A 8 10.09 11.55 0.95
CA TYR A 8 8.74 11.70 0.43
C TYR A 8 7.80 12.20 1.52
N MET A 9 7.07 13.29 1.24
CA MET A 9 6.12 13.89 2.16
C MET A 9 4.79 14.10 1.47
N ALA A 10 3.68 13.76 2.13
CA ALA A 10 2.36 13.96 1.57
C ALA A 10 1.56 14.93 2.44
N GLY A 11 0.80 15.79 1.79
CA GLY A 11 -0.02 16.80 2.43
C GLY A 11 -1.33 17.01 1.67
N LYS A 12 -2.32 17.56 2.37
CA LYS A 12 -3.54 18.05 1.74
C LYS A 12 -3.23 19.30 0.93
N GLN A 13 -3.86 19.47 -0.24
CA GLN A 13 -3.74 20.75 -0.95
C GLN A 13 -4.64 21.81 -0.28
N LYS A 14 -4.58 23.04 -0.80
CA LYS A 14 -5.32 24.19 -0.25
C LYS A 14 -6.81 23.85 -0.10
N TYR A 15 -7.39 24.21 1.04
CA TYR A 15 -8.79 23.94 1.41
C TYR A 15 -9.12 22.47 1.68
N GLY A 16 -8.12 21.60 1.91
CA GLY A 16 -8.32 20.21 2.33
C GLY A 16 -8.74 19.26 1.21
N ARG A 17 -8.75 19.74 -0.04
CA ARG A 17 -9.12 18.97 -1.23
C ARG A 17 -7.88 18.55 -2.00
N GLY A 18 -7.94 17.39 -2.64
CA GLY A 18 -6.79 16.77 -3.28
C GLY A 18 -5.64 16.43 -2.31
N ILE A 19 -4.60 15.80 -2.87
CA ILE A 19 -3.36 15.43 -2.19
C ILE A 19 -2.18 15.99 -2.98
N SER A 20 -1.18 16.49 -2.25
CA SER A 20 0.13 16.84 -2.76
C SER A 20 1.17 15.86 -2.22
N LEU A 21 2.11 15.46 -3.08
CA LEU A 21 3.29 14.68 -2.74
C LEU A 21 4.54 15.52 -3.05
N GLY A 22 5.26 15.91 -2.01
CA GLY A 22 6.56 16.58 -2.09
C GLY A 22 7.72 15.57 -2.04
N LEU A 23 8.70 15.80 -2.90
CA LEU A 23 9.98 15.09 -2.93
C LEU A 23 11.05 16.06 -2.45
N LEU A 24 11.58 15.83 -1.24
CA LEU A 24 12.58 16.67 -0.61
C LEU A 24 13.95 16.01 -0.74
N ASP A 25 14.92 16.72 -1.30
CA ASP A 25 16.33 16.33 -1.23
C ASP A 25 16.86 16.59 0.18
N LEU A 26 17.33 15.54 0.85
CA LEU A 26 17.90 15.61 2.19
C LEU A 26 19.31 16.20 2.19
N ASP A 27 20.05 16.10 1.09
CA ASP A 27 21.41 16.63 1.00
C ASP A 27 21.38 18.17 0.89
N THR A 28 20.47 18.69 0.06
CA THR A 28 20.27 20.14 -0.11
C THR A 28 19.18 20.74 0.78
N CYS A 29 18.44 19.90 1.52
CA CYS A 29 17.27 20.30 2.30
C CYS A 29 16.24 21.10 1.48
N SER A 30 16.07 20.76 0.20
CA SER A 30 15.26 21.54 -0.74
C SER A 30 14.20 20.69 -1.43
N LEU A 31 13.06 21.31 -1.76
CA LEU A 31 11.98 20.64 -2.47
C LEU A 31 12.37 20.46 -3.93
N ILE A 32 12.65 19.23 -4.35
CA ILE A 32 12.97 18.87 -5.74
C ILE A 32 11.74 19.04 -6.62
N ARG A 33 10.62 18.47 -6.16
CA ARG A 33 9.38 18.38 -6.95
C ARG A 33 8.17 18.28 -6.05
N GLU A 34 7.06 18.81 -6.54
CA GLU A 34 5.74 18.65 -5.94
C GLU A 34 4.79 18.06 -6.99
N LEU A 35 4.14 16.94 -6.66
CA LEU A 35 3.13 16.29 -7.48
C LEU A 35 1.75 16.52 -6.87
N LYS A 36 0.75 16.83 -7.68
CA LYS A 36 -0.59 17.17 -7.21
C LYS A 36 -1.63 16.29 -7.88
N SER A 37 -2.60 15.83 -7.09
CA SER A 37 -3.85 15.28 -7.60
C SER A 37 -4.80 16.41 -8.03
N ASP A 38 -5.95 16.04 -8.58
CA ASP A 38 -7.04 16.98 -8.81
C ASP A 38 -7.46 17.67 -7.49
N PRO A 39 -7.42 19.02 -7.40
CA PRO A 39 -7.83 19.78 -6.22
C PRO A 39 -9.36 19.86 -6.04
N ASP A 40 -10.17 19.49 -7.03
CA ASP A 40 -11.63 19.46 -6.91
C ASP A 40 -12.14 18.11 -6.39
N THR A 41 -11.27 17.10 -6.37
CA THR A 41 -11.61 15.79 -5.79
C THR A 41 -11.46 15.80 -4.27
N SER A 42 -12.52 15.45 -3.56
CA SER A 42 -12.48 15.18 -2.12
C SER A 42 -11.88 13.80 -1.87
N ILE A 43 -10.72 13.74 -1.21
CA ILE A 43 -9.94 12.51 -1.03
C ILE A 43 -9.62 12.29 0.45
N GLY A 44 -10.43 11.49 1.14
CA GLY A 44 -10.24 11.23 2.58
C GLY A 44 -10.18 12.52 3.41
N ASP A 45 -9.90 12.40 4.68
CA ASP A 45 -9.67 13.54 5.57
C ASP A 45 -8.25 13.51 6.15
N GLU A 46 -7.72 12.32 6.42
CA GLU A 46 -6.43 12.12 7.06
C GLU A 46 -5.51 11.25 6.18
N ILE A 47 -4.29 11.74 5.95
CA ILE A 47 -3.23 10.96 5.29
C ILE A 47 -2.63 10.01 6.32
N ARG A 48 -2.64 8.72 6.02
CA ARG A 48 -2.17 7.68 6.95
C ARG A 48 -0.80 7.15 6.62
N ARG A 49 -0.51 6.95 5.33
CA ARG A 49 0.74 6.29 4.89
C ARG A 49 1.09 6.62 3.46
N ILE A 50 2.39 6.70 3.20
CA ILE A 50 3.00 6.68 1.87
C ILE A 50 3.59 5.29 1.63
N ILE A 51 3.25 4.68 0.51
CA ILE A 51 3.81 3.39 0.07
C ILE A 51 4.57 3.66 -1.23
N LEU A 52 5.83 3.22 -1.29
CA LEU A 52 6.61 3.26 -2.52
C LEU A 52 6.61 1.87 -3.14
N THR A 53 6.55 1.81 -4.47
CA THR A 53 6.86 0.54 -5.16
C THR A 53 8.33 0.21 -4.97
N LYS A 54 8.68 -1.08 -5.04
CA LYS A 54 10.08 -1.52 -4.81
C LYS A 54 11.09 -0.89 -5.77
N ASN A 55 10.65 -0.50 -6.98
CA ASN A 55 11.48 0.23 -7.95
C ASN A 55 11.30 1.75 -7.89
N GLU A 56 10.60 2.27 -6.88
CA GLU A 56 10.31 3.70 -6.66
C GLU A 56 9.72 4.41 -7.89
N THR A 57 9.04 3.67 -8.77
CA THR A 57 8.37 4.25 -9.95
C THR A 57 7.00 4.82 -9.61
N TYR A 58 6.41 4.41 -8.48
CA TYR A 58 5.15 4.96 -8.01
C TYR A 58 5.16 5.19 -6.50
N ALA A 59 4.40 6.20 -6.10
CA ALA A 59 4.03 6.46 -4.71
C ALA A 59 2.52 6.36 -4.57
N ILE A 60 2.06 5.61 -3.57
CA ILE A 60 0.65 5.45 -3.21
C ILE A 60 0.43 6.13 -1.87
N ILE A 61 -0.47 7.11 -1.84
CA ILE A 61 -0.90 7.79 -0.62
C ILE A 61 -2.20 7.16 -0.16
N THR A 62 -2.18 6.59 1.04
CA THR A 62 -3.38 6.08 1.70
C THR A 62 -3.99 7.18 2.56
N CYS A 63 -5.28 7.42 2.36
CA CYS A 63 -6.07 8.38 3.13
C CYS A 63 -7.27 7.65 3.73
N ILE A 64 -7.75 8.10 4.88
CA ILE A 64 -9.03 7.64 5.44
C ILE A 64 -9.98 8.83 5.60
N GLU A 65 -11.29 8.60 5.47
CA GLU A 65 -12.31 9.58 5.85
C GLU A 65 -12.59 9.45 7.36
N TYR A 66 -12.81 10.56 8.09
CA TYR A 66 -13.06 10.51 9.54
C TYR A 66 -14.38 9.80 9.88
N SER A 67 -15.39 9.94 9.02
CA SER A 67 -16.72 9.38 9.23
C SER A 67 -16.85 7.93 8.75
N SER A 68 -15.83 7.39 8.08
CA SER A 68 -15.88 6.03 7.54
C SER A 68 -14.61 5.26 7.86
N THR A 69 -14.67 3.95 7.72
CA THR A 69 -13.49 3.09 7.84
C THR A 69 -12.82 2.83 6.51
N TYR A 70 -13.24 3.55 5.47
CA TYR A 70 -12.77 3.33 4.12
C TYR A 70 -11.43 4.00 3.87
N THR A 71 -10.57 3.29 3.16
CA THR A 71 -9.31 3.79 2.63
C THR A 71 -9.52 4.31 1.21
N CYS A 72 -8.91 5.45 0.91
CA CYS A 72 -8.74 6.00 -0.42
C CYS A 72 -7.25 5.95 -0.78
N PHE A 73 -6.94 5.61 -2.03
CA PHE A 73 -5.59 5.57 -2.57
C PHE A 73 -5.43 6.66 -3.62
N VAL A 74 -4.39 7.48 -3.48
CA VAL A 74 -3.94 8.42 -4.52
C VAL A 74 -2.61 7.94 -5.04
N ILE A 75 -2.54 7.71 -6.34
CA ILE A 75 -1.39 7.07 -6.98
C ILE A 75 -0.67 8.10 -7.83
N PHE A 76 0.61 8.31 -7.54
CA PHE A 76 1.50 9.17 -8.29
C PHE A 76 2.55 8.35 -9.02
N LYS A 77 2.73 8.63 -10.31
CA LYS A 77 3.89 8.13 -11.05
C LYS A 77 5.09 9.02 -10.77
N LEU A 78 6.14 8.40 -10.25
CA LEU A 78 7.45 8.98 -10.02
C LEU A 78 8.28 8.77 -11.28
N GLU A 79 8.53 9.85 -12.02
CA GLU A 79 9.47 9.80 -13.12
C GLU A 79 10.88 9.79 -12.53
N ILE A 80 11.65 8.74 -12.82
CA ILE A 80 13.05 8.66 -12.42
C ILE A 80 13.81 9.78 -13.15
N ILE A 81 14.26 10.79 -12.41
CA ILE A 81 15.17 11.80 -12.93
C ILE A 81 16.54 11.13 -13.01
N THR A 82 16.84 10.47 -14.12
CA THR A 82 18.23 10.13 -14.43
C THR A 82 18.93 11.43 -14.77
N ASN A 83 19.81 11.89 -13.87
CA ASN A 83 20.77 12.94 -14.18
C ASN A 83 21.70 12.44 -15.31
N GLN A 84 21.26 12.58 -16.55
CA GLN A 84 22.15 12.52 -17.70
C GLN A 84 22.88 13.87 -17.76
N ASN A 85 24.15 13.80 -17.34
CA ASN A 85 25.24 14.77 -17.47
C ASN A 85 24.94 16.11 -18.17
N ASN A 86 25.29 17.20 -17.46
CA ASN A 86 25.76 18.50 -17.96
C ASN A 86 25.18 18.98 -19.29
N GLU A 87 24.16 19.83 -19.22
CA GLU A 87 24.14 21.22 -19.74
C GLU A 87 22.68 21.70 -19.73
N GLN A 88 22.43 22.76 -18.95
CA GLN A 88 21.24 23.63 -19.02
C GLN A 88 19.95 22.99 -19.58
N SER A 89 19.43 21.97 -18.93
CA SER A 89 18.08 21.50 -19.24
C SER A 89 17.09 22.31 -18.42
N SER A 90 16.55 23.37 -19.04
CA SER A 90 15.28 23.94 -18.63
C SER A 90 14.28 22.78 -18.58
N LEU A 91 13.94 22.33 -17.36
CA LEU A 91 12.88 21.36 -17.11
C LEU A 91 11.65 21.82 -17.88
N LYS A 92 11.34 21.14 -18.99
CA LYS A 92 10.07 21.33 -19.68
C LYS A 92 8.99 20.87 -18.72
N ILE A 93 8.31 21.85 -18.14
CA ILE A 93 7.06 21.70 -17.38
C ILE A 93 6.01 21.18 -18.37
N ASN A 94 6.02 19.88 -18.66
CA ASN A 94 5.01 19.27 -19.50
C ASN A 94 4.08 18.40 -18.65
N SER A 95 2.85 18.90 -18.55
CA SER A 95 1.61 18.35 -17.99
C SER A 95 1.43 18.30 -16.46
N LEU A 96 0.25 18.79 -16.07
CA LEU A 96 -0.20 19.26 -14.77
C LEU A 96 -0.74 18.16 -13.81
N SER A 97 -0.45 16.88 -14.00
CA SER A 97 -0.90 15.84 -13.07
C SER A 97 -0.10 14.56 -13.23
N ASN A 98 0.85 14.33 -12.32
CA ASN A 98 1.48 13.00 -12.17
C ASN A 98 0.61 12.05 -11.35
N CYS A 99 -0.54 12.51 -10.85
CA CYS A 99 -1.56 11.65 -10.29
C CYS A 99 -2.12 10.80 -11.43
N THR A 100 -1.84 9.50 -11.39
CA THR A 100 -2.31 8.56 -12.40
C THR A 100 -3.68 8.00 -12.05
N MET A 101 -4.03 7.97 -10.76
CA MET A 101 -5.25 7.33 -10.30
C MET A 101 -5.68 7.81 -8.91
N ILE A 102 -6.99 7.86 -8.71
CA ILE A 102 -7.60 7.97 -7.40
C ILE A 102 -8.57 6.81 -7.26
N LEU A 103 -8.33 5.93 -6.30
CA LEU A 103 -9.22 4.84 -5.93
C LEU A 103 -9.87 5.20 -4.59
N THR A 104 -11.19 5.14 -4.51
CA THR A 104 -11.91 5.55 -3.30
C THR A 104 -12.72 4.40 -2.71
N ARG A 105 -12.98 4.46 -1.40
CA ARG A 105 -13.94 3.61 -0.70
C ARG A 105 -13.57 2.12 -0.58
N PHE A 106 -12.28 1.83 -0.41
CA PHE A 106 -11.83 0.47 -0.10
C PHE A 106 -12.07 0.14 1.36
N ASP A 107 -12.77 -0.96 1.65
CA ASP A 107 -13.02 -1.42 3.01
C ASP A 107 -11.77 -2.11 3.59
N SER A 108 -10.69 -1.36 3.76
CA SER A 108 -9.39 -1.86 4.22
C SER A 108 -8.79 -0.95 5.28
N ASP A 109 -7.90 -1.50 6.11
CA ASP A 109 -6.95 -0.68 6.87
C ASP A 109 -5.87 -0.14 5.92
N PRO A 110 -5.47 1.13 5.99
CA PRO A 110 -4.41 1.71 5.14
C PRO A 110 -3.05 1.01 5.30
N ASN A 111 -2.82 0.31 6.41
CA ASN A 111 -1.60 -0.47 6.64
C ASN A 111 -1.60 -1.81 5.91
N ASN A 112 -2.76 -2.29 5.48
CA ASN A 112 -2.96 -3.61 4.89
C ASN A 112 -2.82 -3.62 3.36
N THR A 113 -2.13 -2.62 2.81
CA THR A 113 -1.78 -2.52 1.39
C THR A 113 -0.27 -2.60 1.22
N PHE A 114 0.18 -3.41 0.26
CA PHE A 114 1.58 -3.71 0.02
C PHE A 114 1.92 -3.74 -1.46
N SER A 115 3.09 -3.22 -1.81
CA SER A 115 3.67 -3.44 -3.14
C SER A 115 4.27 -4.85 -3.19
N ILE A 116 3.95 -5.58 -4.26
CA ILE A 116 4.39 -6.97 -4.47
C ILE A 116 5.08 -7.08 -5.84
N ASN A 117 6.04 -8.00 -5.94
CA ASN A 117 6.82 -8.18 -7.16
C ASN A 117 6.36 -9.43 -7.89
N ASP A 118 6.26 -9.36 -9.20
CA ASP A 118 6.33 -10.58 -10.00
C ASP A 118 7.80 -10.91 -10.27
N ILE A 119 8.29 -11.93 -9.57
CA ILE A 119 9.68 -12.39 -9.58
C ILE A 119 10.06 -13.03 -10.92
N THR A 120 9.06 -13.39 -11.74
CA THR A 120 9.27 -14.13 -12.99
C THR A 120 9.44 -13.25 -14.21
N ASN A 121 9.04 -11.98 -14.13
CA ASN A 121 9.11 -11.05 -15.25
C ASN A 121 10.10 -9.93 -14.93
N THR A 122 11.35 -10.17 -15.31
CA THR A 122 12.50 -9.26 -15.13
C THR A 122 12.36 -7.94 -15.88
N ASN A 123 11.38 -7.83 -16.78
CA ASN A 123 11.14 -6.65 -17.60
C ASN A 123 10.00 -5.76 -17.06
N ASN A 124 9.46 -6.07 -15.87
CA ASN A 124 8.13 -5.59 -15.47
C ASN A 124 8.00 -4.07 -15.37
N ILE A 125 7.30 -3.54 -16.38
CA ILE A 125 6.66 -2.22 -16.38
C ILE A 125 5.45 -2.21 -15.43
N ASP A 126 4.82 -3.37 -15.23
CA ASP A 126 3.64 -3.52 -14.38
C ASP A 126 4.03 -3.65 -12.91
N GLN A 127 3.36 -2.87 -12.07
CA GLN A 127 3.51 -2.88 -10.62
C GLN A 127 2.23 -3.44 -10.00
N TYR A 128 2.38 -4.42 -9.13
CA TYR A 128 1.24 -5.08 -8.49
C TYR A 128 1.12 -4.65 -7.04
N MET A 129 -0.11 -4.61 -6.57
CA MET A 129 -0.48 -4.27 -5.20
C MET A 129 -1.31 -5.40 -4.63
N LEU A 130 -1.04 -5.73 -3.36
CA LEU A 130 -1.89 -6.59 -2.55
C LEU A 130 -2.60 -5.72 -1.52
N THR A 131 -3.91 -5.88 -1.39
CA THR A 131 -4.69 -5.20 -0.36
C THR A 131 -5.58 -6.20 0.37
N VAL A 132 -5.47 -6.25 1.69
CA VAL A 132 -6.35 -7.07 2.53
C VAL A 132 -7.53 -6.24 3.00
N LEU A 133 -8.73 -6.65 2.60
CA LEU A 133 -9.98 -6.03 3.00
C LEU A 133 -10.44 -6.55 4.36
N ARG A 134 -11.23 -5.74 5.07
CA ARG A 134 -11.76 -6.05 6.41
C ARG A 134 -12.73 -7.23 6.41
N LYS A 135 -13.30 -7.57 5.26
CA LYS A 135 -14.22 -8.71 5.07
C LYS A 135 -13.52 -10.04 4.80
N ASN A 136 -12.24 -10.16 5.15
CA ASN A 136 -11.42 -11.35 4.93
C ASN A 136 -11.16 -11.62 3.44
N GLU A 137 -11.11 -10.57 2.61
CA GLU A 137 -10.75 -10.67 1.20
C GLU A 137 -9.33 -10.17 0.95
N ILE A 138 -8.65 -10.75 -0.05
CA ILE A 138 -7.38 -10.26 -0.59
C ILE A 138 -7.60 -9.87 -2.04
N LEU A 139 -7.30 -8.61 -2.34
CA LEU A 139 -7.24 -8.14 -3.72
C LEU A 139 -5.79 -8.07 -4.18
N VAL A 140 -5.52 -8.61 -5.35
CA VAL A 140 -4.30 -8.35 -6.11
C VAL A 140 -4.69 -7.54 -7.33
N TRP A 141 -4.11 -6.35 -7.47
CA TRP A 141 -4.46 -5.40 -8.53
C TRP A 141 -3.23 -4.76 -9.16
N LYS A 142 -3.36 -4.34 -10.42
CA LYS A 142 -2.31 -3.61 -11.15
C LYS A 142 -2.41 -2.13 -10.87
N LEU A 143 -1.26 -1.50 -10.68
CA LEU A 143 -1.18 -0.09 -10.32
C LEU A 143 -1.27 0.87 -11.52
N ASN A 144 -1.04 0.37 -12.74
CA ASN A 144 -1.11 1.17 -13.97
C ASN A 144 -2.54 1.60 -14.32
N ASP A 145 -3.54 0.73 -14.13
CA ASP A 145 -4.94 0.95 -14.51
C ASP A 145 -5.96 0.55 -13.42
N GLY A 146 -5.49 0.01 -12.29
CA GLY A 146 -6.35 -0.37 -11.17
C GLY A 146 -7.06 -1.70 -11.40
N GLU A 147 -6.70 -2.44 -12.46
CA GLU A 147 -7.29 -3.72 -12.80
C GLU A 147 -7.11 -4.71 -11.65
N ILE A 148 -8.23 -5.24 -11.14
CA ILE A 148 -8.21 -6.34 -10.18
C ILE A 148 -7.90 -7.62 -10.95
N LEU A 149 -6.77 -8.24 -10.65
CA LEU A 149 -6.33 -9.49 -11.27
C LEU A 149 -6.92 -10.69 -10.53
N PHE A 150 -6.87 -10.63 -9.20
CA PHE A 150 -7.32 -11.71 -8.36
C PHE A 150 -8.05 -11.16 -7.14
N ASN A 151 -9.14 -11.83 -6.78
CA ASN A 151 -9.88 -11.62 -5.55
C ASN A 151 -9.99 -12.97 -4.83
N TYR A 152 -9.48 -13.03 -3.60
CA TYR A 152 -9.54 -14.23 -2.76
C TYR A 152 -10.35 -13.96 -1.52
N ASP A 153 -11.16 -14.92 -1.12
CA ASP A 153 -11.77 -14.95 0.20
C ASP A 153 -10.99 -15.92 1.09
N PHE A 154 -10.49 -15.45 2.23
CA PHE A 154 -9.77 -16.28 3.21
C PHE A 154 -10.59 -17.45 3.72
N HIS A 155 -11.91 -17.31 3.80
CA HIS A 155 -12.77 -18.41 4.24
C HIS A 155 -12.74 -19.58 3.24
N HIS A 156 -12.50 -19.31 1.96
CA HIS A 156 -12.35 -20.35 0.94
C HIS A 156 -10.92 -20.91 0.87
N LEU A 157 -9.92 -20.15 1.32
CA LEU A 157 -8.52 -20.59 1.36
C LEU A 157 -8.20 -21.47 2.57
N ASN A 158 -8.91 -21.30 3.68
CA ASN A 158 -8.69 -22.08 4.89
C ASN A 158 -9.83 -23.06 5.13
N SER A 159 -9.56 -24.37 5.00
CA SER A 159 -10.56 -25.43 5.20
C SER A 159 -11.14 -25.48 6.62
N ASN A 160 -10.46 -24.87 7.58
CA ASN A 160 -10.97 -24.65 8.93
C ASN A 160 -11.58 -23.23 8.99
N ASN A 161 -12.91 -23.14 8.81
CA ASN A 161 -13.79 -21.95 8.81
C ASN A 161 -13.71 -21.02 10.06
N ASN A 162 -12.61 -21.02 10.79
CA ASN A 162 -12.48 -20.41 12.10
C ASN A 162 -11.74 -19.05 12.10
N ILE A 163 -11.21 -18.58 10.97
CA ILE A 163 -10.66 -17.22 10.92
C ILE A 163 -11.83 -16.23 10.95
N GLN A 164 -12.08 -15.60 12.10
CA GLN A 164 -13.15 -14.59 12.23
C GLN A 164 -12.68 -13.21 11.75
N GLN A 165 -11.40 -12.86 12.02
CA GLN A 165 -10.84 -11.56 11.68
C GLN A 165 -9.31 -11.61 11.51
N ILE A 166 -8.80 -10.82 10.56
CA ILE A 166 -7.37 -10.53 10.39
C ILE A 166 -6.99 -9.35 11.30
N LEU A 167 -6.03 -9.58 12.19
CA LEU A 167 -5.52 -8.54 13.11
C LEU A 167 -4.37 -7.74 12.51
N ASN A 168 -3.50 -8.42 11.77
CA ASN A 168 -2.33 -7.80 11.16
C ASN A 168 -1.85 -8.64 9.97
N CYS A 169 -1.24 -7.99 8.99
CA CYS A 169 -0.58 -8.66 7.89
C CYS A 169 0.74 -8.00 7.53
N GLN A 170 1.67 -8.81 7.05
CA GLN A 170 2.96 -8.36 6.55
C GLN A 170 3.31 -9.16 5.32
N ILE A 171 3.98 -8.52 4.37
CA ILE A 171 4.52 -9.22 3.20
C ILE A 171 6.04 -9.15 3.17
N ASN A 172 6.68 -10.26 2.86
CA ASN A 172 8.10 -10.32 2.54
C ASN A 172 8.33 -11.29 1.38
N ASP A 173 8.94 -10.82 0.29
CA ASP A 173 9.23 -11.63 -0.92
C ASP A 173 8.06 -12.53 -1.37
N ASN A 174 6.88 -11.91 -1.52
CA ASN A 174 5.62 -12.55 -1.89
C ASN A 174 5.08 -13.58 -0.88
N ARG A 175 5.63 -13.61 0.33
CA ARG A 175 5.05 -14.34 1.45
C ARG A 175 4.17 -13.43 2.27
N LEU A 176 2.89 -13.75 2.34
CA LEU A 176 1.94 -13.05 3.18
C LEU A 176 1.85 -13.76 4.53
N MET A 177 2.27 -13.06 5.57
CA MET A 177 2.08 -13.44 6.96
C MET A 177 0.85 -12.75 7.50
N ILE A 178 -0.02 -13.51 8.17
CA ILE A 178 -1.31 -13.02 8.66
C ILE A 178 -1.49 -13.50 10.07
N LEU A 179 -1.64 -12.55 10.97
CA LEU A 179 -2.08 -12.80 12.32
C LEU A 179 -3.60 -12.73 12.34
N VAL A 180 -4.23 -13.81 12.81
CA VAL A 180 -5.69 -13.88 12.98
C VAL A 180 -6.09 -13.75 14.44
N GLU A 181 -7.34 -13.38 14.69
CA GLU A 181 -7.87 -13.11 16.05
C GLU A 181 -7.63 -14.24 17.05
N GLN A 182 -7.61 -15.48 16.56
CA GLN A 182 -7.36 -16.67 17.37
C GLN A 182 -5.91 -16.80 17.86
N GLY A 183 -5.03 -15.88 17.47
CA GLY A 183 -3.61 -15.86 17.83
C GLY A 183 -2.72 -16.73 16.95
N SER A 184 -3.27 -17.36 15.92
CA SER A 184 -2.49 -18.11 14.94
C SER A 184 -1.87 -17.17 13.90
N ILE A 185 -0.68 -17.53 13.43
CA ILE A 185 -0.02 -16.88 12.30
C ILE A 185 -0.08 -17.84 11.12
N HIS A 186 -0.73 -17.41 10.04
CA HIS A 186 -0.77 -18.12 8.78
C HIS A 186 0.27 -17.52 7.84
N ILE A 187 1.08 -18.36 7.22
CA ILE A 187 2.09 -17.95 6.25
C ILE A 187 1.72 -18.54 4.89
N TRP A 188 1.54 -17.67 3.91
CA TRP A 188 1.10 -18.02 2.57
C TRP A 188 2.18 -17.63 1.55
N ASP A 189 2.42 -18.48 0.57
CA ASP A 189 3.14 -18.11 -0.65
C ASP A 189 2.12 -17.60 -1.69
N ILE A 190 2.48 -16.52 -2.39
CA ILE A 190 1.68 -15.94 -3.46
C ILE A 190 2.39 -16.14 -4.80
N ILE A 191 1.78 -16.92 -5.68
CA ILE A 191 2.26 -17.14 -7.04
C ILE A 191 1.46 -16.27 -7.99
N LEU A 192 1.98 -15.09 -8.32
CA LEU A 192 1.25 -14.09 -9.11
C LEU A 192 0.90 -14.53 -10.53
N MET A 193 1.74 -15.33 -11.18
CA MET A 193 1.48 -15.81 -12.55
C MET A 193 0.20 -16.65 -12.65
N THR A 194 -0.07 -17.46 -11.63
CA THR A 194 -1.19 -18.40 -11.61
C THR A 194 -2.32 -17.93 -10.70
N GLY A 195 -2.11 -16.83 -9.97
CA GLY A 195 -2.99 -16.41 -8.89
C GLY A 195 -3.18 -17.50 -7.85
N GLN A 196 -2.15 -18.30 -7.55
CA GLN A 196 -2.26 -19.33 -6.52
C GLN A 196 -1.81 -18.78 -5.17
N PHE A 197 -2.63 -19.06 -4.15
CA PHE A 197 -2.34 -18.82 -2.74
C PHE A 197 -2.17 -20.17 -2.05
N SER A 198 -0.95 -20.48 -1.60
CA SER A 198 -0.67 -21.75 -0.93
C SER A 198 -0.31 -21.52 0.53
N LEU A 199 -1.04 -22.18 1.44
CA LEU A 199 -0.70 -22.17 2.86
C LEU A 199 0.60 -22.97 3.04
N ILE A 200 1.67 -22.29 3.45
CA ILE A 200 2.94 -22.93 3.77
C ILE A 200 2.84 -23.60 5.14
N THR A 201 2.40 -22.82 6.13
CA THR A 201 2.32 -23.27 7.51
C THR A 201 1.35 -22.41 8.33
N THR A 202 0.84 -23.01 9.40
CA THR A 202 0.12 -22.31 10.47
C THR A 202 0.90 -22.49 11.76
N ILE A 203 1.33 -21.37 12.34
CA ILE A 203 1.96 -21.34 13.66
C ILE A 203 0.87 -21.00 14.65
N SER A 204 0.55 -21.95 15.53
CA SER A 204 -0.38 -21.73 16.64
C SER A 204 0.39 -21.94 17.94
N ASP A 205 0.51 -20.89 18.73
CA ASP A 205 1.08 -20.96 20.07
C ASP A 205 -0.01 -20.52 21.08
N PRO A 206 -0.41 -21.38 22.03
CA PRO A 206 -1.41 -21.04 23.05
C PRO A 206 -1.10 -19.74 23.81
N LEU A 207 0.18 -19.39 23.97
CA LEU A 207 0.63 -18.18 24.66
C LEU A 207 0.41 -16.93 23.81
N VAL A 208 0.54 -17.03 22.48
CA VAL A 208 0.28 -15.93 21.55
C VAL A 208 -1.23 -15.63 21.53
N SER A 209 -2.07 -16.67 21.47
CA SER A 209 -3.53 -16.53 21.62
C SER A 209 -3.91 -15.83 22.93
N TYR A 210 -3.29 -16.21 24.05
CA TYR A 210 -3.54 -15.58 25.35
C TYR A 210 -3.12 -14.10 25.41
N TYR A 211 -1.97 -13.75 24.82
CA TYR A 211 -1.45 -12.38 24.80
C TYR A 211 -2.34 -11.43 23.97
N PHE A 212 -2.89 -11.90 22.84
CA PHE A 212 -3.78 -11.10 22.01
C PHE A 212 -5.19 -10.97 22.62
N LEU A 213 -5.75 -12.05 23.19
CA LEU A 213 -7.06 -12.01 23.87
C LEU A 213 -7.07 -11.10 25.11
N THR A 214 -5.93 -10.94 25.78
CA THR A 214 -5.80 -10.06 26.96
C THR A 214 -5.55 -8.60 26.58
N ARG A 215 -4.98 -8.31 25.40
CA ARG A 215 -4.82 -6.94 24.88
C ARG A 215 -6.05 -6.42 24.15
N SER A 216 -6.79 -7.24 23.40
CA SER A 216 -8.04 -6.80 22.76
C SER A 216 -9.11 -6.39 23.79
N LYS A 217 -9.05 -6.95 25.00
CA LYS A 217 -9.88 -6.53 26.15
C LYS A 217 -9.41 -5.26 26.86
N ARG A 218 -8.21 -4.73 26.53
CA ARG A 218 -7.65 -3.52 27.15
C ARG A 218 -7.85 -2.24 26.35
N SER A 219 -8.62 -2.26 25.25
CA SER A 219 -9.14 -1.04 24.63
C SER A 219 -10.43 -0.59 25.32
N ILE A 220 -10.36 -0.28 26.62
CA ILE A 220 -11.34 0.54 27.33
C ILE A 220 -10.53 1.38 28.34
N GLU A 221 -10.69 2.70 28.19
CA GLU A 221 -10.30 3.79 29.09
C GLU A 221 -8.80 4.14 29.20
N ILE A 222 -8.37 5.11 28.37
CA ILE A 222 -7.83 6.40 28.84
C ILE A 222 -8.49 7.52 28.04
#